data_AF-W6P0M0-F1
#
_entry.id   AF-W6P0M0-F1
#
_cell.length_a   1.000
_cell.length_b   1.000
_cell.length_c   1.000
_cell.angle_alpha   90.00
_cell.angle_beta   90.00
_cell.angle_gamma   90.00
#
_symmetry.space_group_name_H-M   'P 1'
#
loop_
_entity.id
_entity.type
_entity.pdbx_description
1 polymer ?
#
loop_
_entity_poly.entity_id
_entity_poly.type
_entity_poly.pdbx_seq_one_letter_code
_entity_poly.pdbx_strand_id
1 'polypeptide(L)'
;MSENLIIFNARIVTPIGFSARKGEEMSQLQVIENGTVEVTKGIITYVGENRGEDRDGYYQHYWHYNARGHCLLPGFVDSHTHFVFGGERSEEFSWRLNGESYMSIMERGGGIASTVKATRQMNFLKLRSAAEGFLKRMSTMGVTTVEGKSGYGLDRETELLQLKVMRSLNNTEHKRVDIVSTFLGAHALPEEYAGRSDEYIDFLIREMLPLVRDGELAECCDVFCEQGVFSIEQSRRLLQAAKEHGFLLKLHADEIVSLGGAELAAAPGGMHARHPPCTLPMPASVQWPMPE
;
A
#
# COMPACT_ATOMS: atom_id res chain seq x y z
N MET A 1 16.97 1.08 -13.33
CA MET A 1 18.33 0.96 -13.88
C MET A 1 18.22 0.53 -15.33
N SER A 2 18.84 1.26 -16.26
CA SER A 2 18.98 0.85 -17.67
C SER A 2 20.23 -0.01 -17.91
N GLU A 3 21.08 -0.13 -16.89
CA GLU A 3 22.34 -0.84 -16.97
C GLU A 3 22.15 -2.36 -16.82
N ASN A 4 22.98 -3.09 -17.54
CA ASN A 4 23.01 -4.53 -17.52
C ASN A 4 23.84 -5.02 -16.32
N LEU A 5 23.34 -5.98 -15.56
CA LEU A 5 23.94 -6.45 -14.30
C LEU A 5 23.95 -7.97 -14.23
N ILE A 6 25.05 -8.54 -13.74
CA ILE A 6 25.16 -9.95 -13.37
C ILE A 6 25.50 -10.03 -11.91
N ILE A 7 24.68 -10.75 -11.14
CA ILE A 7 24.95 -11.11 -9.75
C ILE A 7 25.28 -12.60 -9.74
N PHE A 8 26.42 -12.99 -9.20
CA PHE A 8 26.87 -14.39 -9.17
C PHE A 8 27.41 -14.78 -7.79
N ASN A 9 27.58 -16.08 -7.54
CA ASN A 9 27.87 -16.64 -6.21
C ASN A 9 26.84 -16.22 -5.16
N ALA A 10 25.55 -16.12 -5.53
CA ALA A 10 24.48 -15.75 -4.61
C ALA A 10 23.75 -16.99 -4.10
N ARG A 11 23.32 -16.97 -2.84
CA ARG A 11 22.29 -17.87 -2.34
C ARG A 11 20.93 -17.29 -2.69
N ILE A 12 20.33 -17.73 -3.78
CA ILE A 12 19.06 -17.15 -4.26
C ILE A 12 17.91 -17.84 -3.54
N VAL A 13 17.01 -17.05 -2.94
CA VAL A 13 15.77 -17.56 -2.33
C VAL A 13 14.60 -16.82 -2.94
N THR A 14 13.74 -17.54 -3.66
CA THR A 14 12.64 -16.95 -4.44
C THR A 14 11.34 -17.72 -4.25
N PRO A 15 10.18 -17.02 -4.23
CA PRO A 15 8.89 -17.68 -4.38
C PRO A 15 8.79 -18.37 -5.75
N ILE A 16 7.92 -19.38 -5.84
CA ILE A 16 7.69 -20.17 -7.05
C ILE A 16 6.32 -19.82 -7.64
N GLY A 17 6.21 -19.75 -8.97
CA GLY A 17 4.93 -19.65 -9.69
C GLY A 17 4.50 -18.22 -10.04
N PHE A 18 3.29 -18.09 -10.58
CA PHE A 18 2.75 -16.84 -11.15
C PHE A 18 1.43 -16.40 -10.49
N SER A 19 1.10 -16.98 -9.34
CA SER A 19 -0.15 -16.74 -8.62
C SER A 19 0.11 -16.59 -7.13
N ALA A 20 -0.82 -15.97 -6.42
CA ALA A 20 -0.77 -15.89 -4.96
C ALA A 20 -0.74 -17.30 -4.35
N ARG A 21 0.18 -17.52 -3.39
CA ARG A 21 0.32 -18.75 -2.62
C ARG A 21 -0.53 -18.66 -1.36
N LYS A 22 -1.18 -19.76 -0.96
CA LYS A 22 -2.09 -19.83 0.19
C LYS A 22 -1.85 -21.10 0.99
N GLY A 23 -2.09 -21.06 2.30
CA GLY A 23 -1.96 -22.23 3.17
C GLY A 23 -0.56 -22.84 3.12
N GLU A 24 -0.48 -24.17 2.99
CA GLU A 24 0.79 -24.91 2.95
C GLU A 24 1.71 -24.46 1.81
N GLU A 25 1.18 -23.96 0.69
CA GLU A 25 1.99 -23.47 -0.42
C GLU A 25 2.89 -22.28 -0.03
N MET A 26 2.54 -21.53 1.02
CA MET A 26 3.37 -20.41 1.50
C MET A 26 4.73 -20.88 2.04
N SER A 27 4.87 -22.16 2.38
CA SER A 27 6.14 -22.76 2.80
C SER A 27 7.05 -23.17 1.63
N GLN A 28 6.54 -23.11 0.40
CA GLN A 28 7.26 -23.56 -0.79
C GLN A 28 8.12 -22.42 -1.37
N LEU A 29 9.42 -22.48 -1.09
CA LEU A 29 10.43 -21.58 -1.65
C LEU A 29 11.41 -22.38 -2.51
N GLN A 30 11.90 -21.75 -3.59
CA GLN A 30 13.04 -22.27 -4.33
C GLN A 30 14.32 -21.64 -3.77
N VAL A 31 15.26 -22.49 -3.40
CA VAL A 31 16.59 -22.11 -2.91
C VAL A 31 17.64 -22.60 -3.90
N ILE A 32 18.47 -21.70 -4.39
CA ILE A 32 19.62 -21.99 -5.26
C ILE A 32 20.87 -21.57 -4.49
N GLU A 33 21.60 -22.54 -3.93
CA GLU A 33 22.71 -22.29 -3.00
C GLU A 33 23.91 -21.58 -3.66
N ASN A 34 24.15 -21.84 -4.94
CA ASN A 34 25.16 -21.17 -5.73
C ASN A 34 24.57 -20.75 -7.07
N GLY A 35 23.96 -19.56 -7.10
CA GLY A 35 23.18 -19.08 -8.22
C GLY A 35 23.75 -17.85 -8.92
N THR A 36 23.18 -17.58 -10.09
CA THR A 36 23.40 -16.37 -10.89
C THR A 36 22.07 -15.71 -11.23
N VAL A 37 22.02 -14.38 -11.17
CA VAL A 37 20.95 -13.55 -11.73
C VAL A 37 21.53 -12.63 -12.80
N GLU A 38 20.91 -12.58 -13.98
CA GLU A 38 21.25 -11.64 -15.05
C GLU A 38 20.10 -10.67 -15.25
N VAL A 39 20.41 -9.38 -15.32
CA VAL A 39 19.48 -8.28 -15.57
C VAL A 39 19.94 -7.57 -16.83
N THR A 40 19.05 -7.48 -17.81
CA THR A 40 19.29 -6.79 -19.08
C THR A 40 18.23 -5.70 -19.26
N LYS A 41 18.66 -4.45 -19.45
CA LYS A 41 17.76 -3.29 -19.59
C LYS A 41 16.70 -3.21 -18.48
N GLY A 42 17.11 -3.50 -17.24
CA GLY A 42 16.25 -3.46 -16.06
C GLY A 42 15.30 -4.65 -15.88
N ILE A 43 15.37 -5.68 -16.73
CA ILE A 43 14.54 -6.89 -16.64
C ILE A 43 15.43 -8.09 -16.31
N ILE A 44 14.98 -8.95 -15.40
CA ILE A 44 15.66 -10.21 -15.11
C ILE A 44 15.54 -11.14 -16.33
N THR A 45 16.66 -11.45 -16.96
CA THR A 45 16.73 -12.34 -18.13
C THR A 45 17.17 -13.77 -17.78
N TYR A 46 17.76 -13.95 -16.59
CA TYR A 46 18.14 -15.28 -16.10
C TYR A 46 18.14 -15.33 -14.57
N VAL A 47 17.68 -16.45 -14.02
CA VAL A 47 17.84 -16.85 -12.61
C VAL A 47 18.10 -18.36 -12.62
N GLY A 48 19.20 -18.81 -12.04
CA GLY A 48 19.50 -20.24 -12.03
C GLY A 48 20.84 -20.57 -11.40
N GLU A 49 21.32 -21.78 -11.67
CA GLU A 49 22.63 -22.27 -11.25
C GLU A 49 23.75 -21.31 -11.67
N ASN A 50 24.82 -21.29 -10.88
CA ASN A 50 25.97 -20.45 -11.16
C ASN A 50 26.62 -20.83 -12.50
N ARG A 51 26.79 -19.83 -13.36
CA ARG A 51 27.41 -19.97 -14.69
C ARG A 51 28.86 -19.51 -14.74
N GLY A 52 29.48 -19.25 -13.59
CA GLY A 52 30.89 -18.85 -13.47
C GLY A 52 31.17 -17.38 -13.87
N GLU A 53 32.43 -17.00 -13.64
CA GLU A 53 33.00 -15.67 -13.92
C GLU A 53 33.54 -15.54 -15.36
N ASP A 54 34.13 -16.61 -15.91
CA ASP A 54 34.62 -16.64 -17.29
C ASP A 54 33.45 -16.78 -18.26
N ARG A 55 33.15 -15.70 -18.99
CA ARG A 55 32.15 -15.70 -20.04
C ARG A 55 32.70 -15.05 -21.29
N ASP A 56 32.64 -15.78 -22.40
CA ASP A 56 33.07 -15.34 -23.73
C ASP A 56 32.53 -13.95 -24.03
N GLY A 57 33.41 -13.00 -24.41
CA GLY A 57 33.26 -11.58 -24.86
C GLY A 57 31.92 -10.81 -24.83
N TYR A 58 30.79 -11.49 -25.00
CA TYR A 58 29.40 -11.03 -24.96
C TYR A 58 29.01 -10.24 -23.69
N TYR A 59 29.70 -10.45 -22.57
CA TYR A 59 29.32 -9.89 -21.26
C TYR A 59 30.22 -8.74 -20.76
N GLN A 60 31.12 -8.21 -21.60
CA GLN A 60 31.92 -7.01 -21.25
C GLN A 60 31.07 -5.74 -21.03
N HIS A 61 29.79 -5.77 -21.40
CA HIS A 61 28.85 -4.66 -21.23
C HIS A 61 27.93 -4.80 -20.00
N TYR A 62 28.19 -5.76 -19.11
CA TYR A 62 27.45 -5.96 -17.87
C TYR A 62 28.32 -5.57 -16.68
N TRP A 63 27.71 -4.95 -15.66
CA TRP A 63 28.32 -4.85 -14.34
C TRP A 63 28.31 -6.22 -13.66
N HIS A 64 29.41 -6.58 -13.03
CA HIS A 64 29.57 -7.88 -12.39
C HIS A 64 29.62 -7.69 -10.87
N TYR A 65 28.74 -8.37 -10.15
CA TYR A 65 28.64 -8.31 -8.70
C TYR A 65 28.77 -9.71 -8.11
N ASN A 66 29.89 -9.97 -7.44
CA ASN A 66 30.10 -11.20 -6.68
C ASN A 66 29.36 -11.09 -5.33
N ALA A 67 28.29 -11.86 -5.15
CA ALA A 67 27.50 -11.87 -3.93
C ALA A 67 28.17 -12.63 -2.77
N ARG A 68 29.30 -13.33 -3.00
CA ARG A 68 30.11 -13.97 -1.95
C ARG A 68 29.32 -14.89 -0.99
N GLY A 69 28.33 -15.60 -1.53
CA GLY A 69 27.45 -16.49 -0.78
C GLY A 69 26.35 -15.79 0.02
N HIS A 70 26.21 -14.46 -0.08
CA HIS A 70 25.11 -13.75 0.55
C HIS A 70 23.75 -14.12 -0.07
N CYS A 71 22.70 -13.95 0.73
CA CYS A 71 21.33 -14.21 0.30
C CYS A 71 20.88 -13.14 -0.69
N LEU A 72 20.28 -13.57 -1.80
CA LEU A 72 19.62 -12.70 -2.78
C LEU A 72 18.13 -13.02 -2.78
N LEU A 73 17.34 -11.99 -2.49
CA LEU A 73 15.87 -12.04 -2.39
C LEU A 73 15.26 -11.10 -3.43
N PRO A 74 14.02 -11.36 -3.89
CA PRO A 74 13.21 -10.33 -4.51
C PRO A 74 13.08 -9.12 -3.57
N GLY A 75 12.97 -7.92 -4.14
CA GLY A 75 12.65 -6.74 -3.37
C GLY A 75 11.29 -6.87 -2.67
N PHE A 76 11.16 -6.32 -1.48
CA PHE A 76 9.94 -6.45 -0.70
C PHE A 76 8.82 -5.56 -1.28
N VAL A 77 7.59 -6.06 -1.16
CA VAL A 77 6.38 -5.35 -1.55
C VAL A 77 5.60 -5.03 -0.28
N ASP A 78 5.49 -3.75 0.05
CA ASP A 78 4.62 -3.29 1.12
C ASP A 78 3.24 -2.93 0.53
N SER A 79 2.29 -3.86 0.69
CA SER A 79 1.02 -3.83 -0.05
C SER A 79 -0.07 -2.94 0.56
N HIS A 80 0.23 -2.24 1.66
CA HIS A 80 -0.75 -1.44 2.37
C HIS A 80 -0.09 -0.33 3.21
N THR A 81 -0.16 0.91 2.73
CA THR A 81 0.35 2.05 3.50
C THR A 81 -0.47 3.33 3.28
N HIS A 82 -0.37 4.25 4.23
CA HIS A 82 -0.87 5.62 4.09
C HIS A 82 0.29 6.60 4.26
N PHE A 83 1.30 6.54 3.38
CA PHE A 83 2.55 7.31 3.56
C PHE A 83 2.46 8.79 3.15
N VAL A 84 1.34 9.23 2.58
CA VAL A 84 1.13 10.61 2.13
C VAL A 84 0.18 11.34 3.08
N PHE A 85 0.73 11.92 4.15
CA PHE A 85 -0.04 12.65 5.15
C PHE A 85 0.75 13.84 5.72
N GLY A 86 0.03 14.78 6.32
CA GLY A 86 0.59 15.91 7.06
C GLY A 86 0.59 15.68 8.57
N GLY A 87 1.52 16.32 9.27
CA GLY A 87 1.62 16.29 10.73
C GLY A 87 2.17 14.97 11.29
N GLU A 88 2.01 14.80 12.60
CA GLU A 88 2.33 13.58 13.33
C GLU A 88 1.36 13.41 14.50
N ARG A 89 1.31 12.20 15.09
CA ARG A 89 0.44 11.87 16.24
C ARG A 89 1.26 11.42 17.46
N SER A 90 2.45 11.97 17.63
CA SER A 90 3.37 11.67 18.74
C SER A 90 2.73 12.02 20.10
N GLU A 91 2.00 13.13 20.19
CA GLU A 91 1.29 13.52 21.43
C GLU A 91 0.17 12.55 21.81
N GLU A 92 -0.57 12.02 20.82
CA GLU A 92 -1.60 11.03 21.08
C GLU A 92 -1.00 9.75 21.69
N PHE A 93 0.19 9.36 21.23
CA PHE A 93 0.90 8.24 21.84
C PHE A 93 1.18 8.48 23.32
N SER A 94 1.56 9.71 23.70
CA SER A 94 1.72 10.09 25.11
C SER A 94 0.40 10.05 25.90
N TRP A 95 -0.72 10.51 25.33
CA TRP A 95 -2.03 10.42 26.00
C TRP A 95 -2.48 8.97 26.23
N ARG A 96 -2.28 8.10 25.24
CA ARG A 96 -2.57 6.66 25.38
C ARG A 96 -1.71 6.02 26.49
N LEU A 97 -0.44 6.38 26.59
CA LEU A 97 0.44 5.91 27.68
C LEU A 97 -0.02 6.38 29.07
N ASN A 98 -0.66 7.55 29.14
CA ASN A 98 -1.25 8.07 30.37
C ASN A 98 -2.62 7.45 30.71
N GLY A 99 -3.08 6.46 29.93
CA GLY A 99 -4.34 5.77 30.17
C GLY A 99 -5.57 6.55 29.73
N GLU A 100 -5.41 7.61 28.92
CA GLU A 100 -6.56 8.32 28.36
C GLU A 100 -7.35 7.42 27.39
N SER A 101 -8.68 7.48 27.50
CA SER A 101 -9.58 6.70 26.65
C SER A 101 -9.51 7.15 25.19
N TYR A 102 -9.78 6.25 24.25
CA TYR A 102 -9.88 6.58 22.84
C TYR A 102 -10.90 7.71 22.56
N MET A 103 -12.03 7.70 23.27
CA MET A 103 -13.08 8.72 23.15
C MET A 103 -12.60 10.10 23.62
N SER A 104 -11.93 10.20 24.78
CA SER A 104 -11.40 11.47 25.28
C SER A 104 -10.29 12.04 24.38
N ILE A 105 -9.52 11.16 23.73
CA ILE A 105 -8.53 11.54 22.72
C ILE A 105 -9.21 12.10 21.46
N MET A 106 -10.28 11.46 20.98
CA MET A 106 -11.06 11.97 19.84
C MET A 106 -11.72 13.32 20.14
N GLU A 107 -12.30 13.50 21.32
CA GLU A 107 -12.93 14.75 21.76
C GLU A 107 -11.95 15.94 21.80
N ARG A 108 -10.66 15.66 22.05
CA ARG A 108 -9.58 16.67 21.97
C ARG A 108 -9.10 16.94 20.54
N GLY A 109 -9.76 16.37 19.53
CA GLY A 109 -9.37 16.47 18.13
C GLY A 109 -8.21 15.56 17.73
N GLY A 110 -7.95 14.49 18.50
CA GLY A 110 -7.01 13.42 18.16
C GLY A 110 -7.55 12.50 17.06
N GLY A 111 -6.91 11.35 16.86
CA GLY A 111 -7.41 10.38 15.87
C GLY A 111 -7.14 10.79 14.42
N ILE A 112 -7.93 10.21 13.50
CA ILE A 112 -7.86 10.53 12.07
C ILE A 112 -8.14 12.00 11.78
N ALA A 113 -9.03 12.65 12.55
CA ALA A 113 -9.37 14.06 12.37
C ALA A 113 -8.14 14.99 12.49
N SER A 114 -7.23 14.70 13.42
CA SER A 114 -5.94 15.42 13.55
C SER A 114 -5.11 15.33 12.27
N THR A 115 -4.97 14.12 11.72
CA THR A 115 -4.21 13.91 10.47
C THR A 115 -4.90 14.54 9.27
N VAL A 116 -6.23 14.47 9.20
CA VAL A 116 -7.01 15.12 8.14
C VAL A 116 -6.79 16.63 8.16
N LYS A 117 -6.92 17.26 9.34
CA LYS A 117 -6.69 18.69 9.51
C LYS A 117 -5.27 19.08 9.09
N ALA A 118 -4.26 18.35 9.55
CA ALA A 118 -2.87 18.62 9.20
C ALA A 118 -2.59 18.42 7.70
N THR A 119 -3.18 17.40 7.08
CA THR A 119 -3.02 17.10 5.65
C THR A 119 -3.69 18.16 4.77
N ARG A 120 -4.91 18.60 5.12
CA ARG A 120 -5.62 19.70 4.43
C ARG A 120 -4.85 21.03 4.44
N GLN A 121 -3.98 21.26 5.43
CA GLN A 121 -3.14 22.46 5.53
C GLN A 121 -1.84 22.37 4.73
N MET A 122 -1.50 21.19 4.20
CA MET A 122 -0.27 20.98 3.45
C MET A 122 -0.45 21.38 1.98
N ASN A 123 0.57 22.00 1.41
CA ASN A 123 0.66 22.18 -0.03
C ASN A 123 1.39 20.99 -0.67
N PHE A 124 1.32 20.91 -2.01
CA PHE A 124 1.93 19.85 -2.80
C PHE A 124 3.40 19.60 -2.49
N LEU A 125 4.23 20.66 -2.41
CA LEU A 125 5.67 20.53 -2.20
C LEU A 125 6.00 19.97 -0.82
N LYS A 126 5.33 20.46 0.22
CA LYS A 126 5.54 19.97 1.60
C LYS A 126 5.10 18.51 1.74
N LEU A 127 3.93 18.17 1.21
CA LEU A 127 3.38 16.81 1.29
C LEU A 127 4.24 15.81 0.49
N ARG A 128 4.67 16.19 -0.72
CA ARG A 128 5.60 15.39 -1.53
C ARG A 128 6.94 15.17 -0.82
N SER A 129 7.53 16.20 -0.23
CA SER A 129 8.80 16.08 0.48
C SER A 129 8.71 15.16 1.69
N ALA A 130 7.61 15.22 2.46
CA ALA A 130 7.41 14.33 3.60
C ALA A 130 7.27 12.87 3.13
N ALA A 131 6.41 12.63 2.13
CA ALA A 131 6.20 11.32 1.52
C ALA A 131 7.49 10.71 0.95
N GLU A 132 8.32 11.50 0.25
CA GLU A 132 9.62 11.07 -0.26
C GLU A 132 10.58 10.61 0.86
N GLY A 133 10.52 11.27 2.02
CA GLY A 133 11.26 10.87 3.21
C GLY A 133 10.91 9.46 3.70
N PHE A 134 9.63 9.10 3.69
CA PHE A 134 9.17 7.75 4.05
C PHE A 134 9.61 6.71 3.03
N LEU A 135 9.45 6.99 1.74
CA LEU A 135 9.88 6.08 0.66
C LEU A 135 11.39 5.80 0.70
N LYS A 136 12.20 6.81 1.04
CA LYS A 136 13.64 6.62 1.22
C LYS A 136 13.94 5.63 2.36
N ARG A 137 13.24 5.75 3.49
CA ARG A 137 13.41 4.82 4.63
C ARG A 137 12.94 3.42 4.27
N MET A 138 11.78 3.28 3.63
CA MET A 138 11.28 2.00 3.13
C MET A 138 12.28 1.31 2.20
N SER A 139 12.88 2.06 1.27
CA SER A 139 13.91 1.54 0.36
C SER A 139 15.14 1.00 1.09
N THR A 140 15.58 1.64 2.18
CA THR A 140 16.71 1.13 2.99
C THR A 140 16.40 -0.19 3.71
N MET A 141 15.11 -0.53 3.87
CA MET A 141 14.65 -1.79 4.45
C MET A 141 14.38 -2.87 3.38
N GLY A 142 14.71 -2.61 2.11
CA GLY A 142 14.55 -3.55 1.01
C GLY A 142 13.21 -3.47 0.27
N VAL A 143 12.35 -2.50 0.61
CA VAL A 143 11.08 -2.28 -0.13
C VAL A 143 11.38 -1.69 -1.50
N THR A 144 10.92 -2.37 -2.54
CA THR A 144 11.03 -1.91 -3.94
C THR A 144 9.68 -1.54 -4.55
N THR A 145 8.58 -1.97 -3.94
CA THR A 145 7.22 -1.60 -4.35
C THR A 145 6.37 -1.33 -3.12
N VAL A 146 5.59 -0.25 -3.16
CA VAL A 146 4.69 0.12 -2.09
C VAL A 146 3.32 0.46 -2.65
N GLU A 147 2.28 0.08 -1.94
CA GLU A 147 0.95 0.61 -2.17
C GLU A 147 0.72 1.84 -1.28
N GLY A 148 0.26 2.93 -1.88
CA GLY A 148 -0.06 4.17 -1.18
C GLY A 148 -1.54 4.51 -1.30
N LYS A 149 -2.17 4.78 -0.16
CA LYS A 149 -3.56 5.20 -0.07
C LYS A 149 -3.68 6.69 0.16
N SER A 150 -4.69 7.30 -0.44
CA SER A 150 -5.22 8.59 0.02
C SER A 150 -6.04 8.40 1.32
N GLY A 151 -7.03 9.26 1.58
CA GLY A 151 -7.93 9.09 2.73
C GLY A 151 -7.63 9.95 3.95
N TYR A 152 -6.62 10.83 3.89
CA TYR A 152 -6.45 11.91 4.88
C TYR A 152 -6.89 13.28 4.36
N GLY A 153 -7.67 13.33 3.28
CA GLY A 153 -8.30 14.55 2.80
C GLY A 153 -9.76 14.60 3.18
N LEU A 154 -10.51 13.54 2.85
CA LEU A 154 -11.97 13.46 3.01
C LEU A 154 -12.71 14.64 2.33
N ASP A 155 -12.06 15.28 1.38
CA ASP A 155 -12.56 16.34 0.53
C ASP A 155 -11.94 16.20 -0.86
N ARG A 156 -12.56 16.82 -1.86
CA ARG A 156 -12.10 16.71 -3.25
C ARG A 156 -10.64 17.12 -3.44
N GLU A 157 -10.26 18.26 -2.88
CA GLU A 157 -9.00 18.93 -3.20
C GLU A 157 -7.82 18.16 -2.60
N THR A 158 -7.95 17.75 -1.35
CA THR A 158 -6.91 17.09 -0.57
C THR A 158 -6.78 15.61 -0.95
N GLU A 159 -7.87 14.92 -1.31
CA GLU A 159 -7.80 13.57 -1.87
C GLU A 159 -7.03 13.57 -3.20
N LEU A 160 -7.40 14.46 -4.12
CA LEU A 160 -6.69 14.60 -5.39
C LEU A 160 -5.24 15.05 -5.20
N LEU A 161 -4.95 15.86 -4.17
CA LEU A 161 -3.59 16.28 -3.83
C LEU A 161 -2.72 15.09 -3.43
N GLN A 162 -3.20 14.22 -2.53
CA GLN A 162 -2.48 13.01 -2.12
C GLN A 162 -2.19 12.09 -3.31
N LEU A 163 -3.19 11.83 -4.16
CA LEU A 163 -3.02 11.01 -5.36
C LEU A 163 -2.03 11.63 -6.36
N LYS A 164 -2.09 12.95 -6.58
CA LYS A 164 -1.12 13.67 -7.43
C LYS A 164 0.30 13.61 -6.88
N VAL A 165 0.46 13.67 -5.56
CA VAL A 165 1.78 13.49 -4.90
C VAL A 165 2.31 12.09 -5.17
N MET A 166 1.51 11.04 -4.98
CA MET A 166 1.92 9.67 -5.28
C MET A 166 2.31 9.49 -6.75
N ARG A 167 1.50 10.01 -7.69
CA ARG A 167 1.83 9.98 -9.12
C ARG A 167 3.13 10.73 -9.43
N SER A 168 3.35 11.90 -8.82
CA SER A 168 4.60 12.66 -9.01
C SER A 168 5.83 11.91 -8.52
N LEU A 169 5.73 11.25 -7.35
CA LEU A 169 6.81 10.42 -6.83
C LEU A 169 7.06 9.20 -7.72
N ASN A 170 6.00 8.55 -8.20
CA ASN A 170 6.11 7.37 -9.07
C ASN A 170 6.72 7.69 -10.45
N ASN A 171 6.54 8.92 -10.93
CA ASN A 171 7.08 9.40 -12.21
C ASN A 171 8.45 10.08 -12.07
N THR A 172 9.02 10.14 -10.86
CA THR A 172 10.34 10.75 -10.66
C THR A 172 11.42 9.87 -11.31
N GLU A 173 12.34 10.51 -12.05
CA GLU A 173 13.49 9.80 -12.62
C GLU A 173 14.31 9.12 -11.52
N HIS A 174 14.78 7.91 -11.81
CA HIS A 174 15.53 7.10 -10.83
C HIS A 174 14.76 6.81 -9.53
N LYS A 175 13.41 6.75 -9.58
CA LYS A 175 12.61 6.29 -8.44
C LYS A 175 13.18 4.99 -7.85
N ARG A 176 13.21 4.95 -6.51
CA ARG A 176 13.73 3.82 -5.73
C ARG A 176 12.66 2.76 -5.47
N VAL A 177 11.41 3.20 -5.38
CA VAL A 177 10.25 2.39 -5.01
C VAL A 177 9.15 2.67 -6.01
N ASP A 178 8.57 1.62 -6.58
CA ASP A 178 7.36 1.69 -7.39
C ASP A 178 6.14 1.92 -6.51
N ILE A 179 5.23 2.80 -6.94
CA ILE A 179 4.04 3.15 -6.16
C ILE A 179 2.79 2.70 -6.90
N VAL A 180 2.00 1.84 -6.26
CA VAL A 180 0.63 1.50 -6.66
C VAL A 180 -0.31 2.40 -5.87
N SER A 181 -1.11 3.22 -6.56
CA SER A 181 -1.96 4.22 -5.88
C SER A 181 -3.39 3.69 -5.67
N THR A 182 -3.92 3.90 -4.47
CA THR A 182 -5.27 3.50 -4.05
C THR A 182 -6.06 4.73 -3.58
N PHE A 183 -7.25 4.93 -4.14
CA PHE A 183 -8.18 5.94 -3.67
C PHE A 183 -8.97 5.39 -2.47
N LEU A 184 -8.87 6.08 -1.33
CA LEU A 184 -9.58 5.74 -0.10
C LEU A 184 -10.34 6.97 0.42
N GLY A 185 -11.22 7.55 -0.41
CA GLY A 185 -12.05 8.67 0.03
C GLY A 185 -12.99 8.32 1.20
N ALA A 186 -13.41 7.06 1.28
CA ALA A 186 -14.24 6.52 2.36
C ALA A 186 -13.38 5.95 3.50
N HIS A 187 -12.40 6.72 3.99
CA HIS A 187 -11.58 6.35 5.15
C HIS A 187 -12.27 6.66 6.48
N ALA A 188 -12.98 7.79 6.54
CA ALA A 188 -13.81 8.21 7.66
C ALA A 188 -14.88 9.17 7.14
N LEU A 189 -15.89 9.44 7.97
CA LEU A 189 -16.89 10.45 7.68
C LEU A 189 -16.35 11.84 8.06
N PRO A 190 -16.15 12.77 7.10
CA PRO A 190 -15.74 14.13 7.42
C PRO A 190 -16.80 14.87 8.24
N GLU A 191 -16.38 15.82 9.09
CA GLU A 191 -17.27 16.57 9.99
C GLU A 191 -18.41 17.28 9.24
N GLU A 192 -18.13 17.77 8.03
CA GLU A 192 -19.11 18.46 7.19
C GLU A 192 -20.27 17.53 6.77
N TYR A 193 -20.07 16.21 6.82
CA TYR A 193 -21.07 15.17 6.50
C TYR A 193 -21.58 14.42 7.73
N ALA A 194 -21.37 14.92 8.95
CA ALA A 194 -21.88 14.30 10.17
C ALA A 194 -23.40 13.99 10.06
N GLY A 195 -23.78 12.74 10.33
CA GLY A 195 -25.15 12.25 10.20
C GLY A 195 -25.65 12.04 8.76
N ARG A 196 -24.81 12.28 7.75
CA ARG A 196 -25.14 12.24 6.31
C ARG A 196 -24.17 11.33 5.54
N SER A 197 -23.81 10.18 6.10
CA SER A 197 -22.84 9.26 5.49
C SER A 197 -23.26 8.74 4.11
N ASP A 198 -24.56 8.55 3.86
CA ASP A 198 -25.06 8.19 2.54
C ASP A 198 -24.86 9.28 1.49
N GLU A 199 -24.99 10.56 1.86
CA GLU A 199 -24.71 11.69 0.97
C GLU A 199 -23.21 11.77 0.65
N TYR A 200 -22.35 11.42 1.62
CA TYR A 200 -20.91 11.36 1.39
C TYR A 200 -20.54 10.23 0.42
N ILE A 201 -21.13 9.04 0.57
CA ILE A 201 -20.94 7.94 -0.39
C ILE A 201 -21.43 8.35 -1.79
N ASP A 202 -22.57 9.03 -1.89
CA ASP A 202 -23.07 9.55 -3.18
C ASP A 202 -22.10 10.55 -3.81
N PHE A 203 -21.52 11.45 -3.01
CA PHE A 203 -20.46 12.37 -3.46
C PHE A 203 -19.23 11.61 -3.99
N LEU A 204 -18.75 10.60 -3.25
CA LEU A 204 -17.61 9.79 -3.69
C LEU A 204 -17.91 9.08 -5.02
N ILE A 205 -19.10 8.52 -5.16
CA ILE A 205 -19.51 7.79 -6.37
C ILE A 205 -19.67 8.73 -7.57
N ARG A 206 -20.43 9.83 -7.40
CA ARG A 206 -20.83 10.69 -8.52
C ARG A 206 -19.76 11.69 -8.94
N GLU A 207 -18.92 12.13 -8.00
CA GLU A 207 -17.93 13.18 -8.26
C GLU A 207 -16.50 12.63 -8.21
N MET A 208 -16.13 11.91 -7.16
CA MET A 208 -14.72 11.53 -6.98
C MET A 208 -14.27 10.39 -7.88
N LEU A 209 -15.04 9.29 -8.00
CA LEU A 209 -14.65 8.15 -8.83
C LEU A 209 -14.39 8.54 -10.30
N PRO A 210 -15.25 9.33 -10.98
CA PRO A 210 -14.96 9.81 -12.33
C PRO A 210 -13.67 10.64 -12.39
N LEU A 211 -13.49 11.61 -11.48
CA LEU A 211 -12.31 12.48 -11.46
C LEU A 211 -11.00 11.71 -11.27
N VAL A 212 -11.00 10.72 -10.37
CA VAL A 212 -9.84 9.86 -10.11
C VAL A 212 -9.54 8.98 -11.31
N ARG A 213 -10.58 8.44 -11.96
CA ARG A 213 -10.43 7.55 -13.11
C ARG A 213 -9.97 8.28 -14.35
N ASP A 214 -10.64 9.37 -14.73
CA ASP A 214 -10.33 10.19 -15.89
C ASP A 214 -8.95 10.85 -15.77
N GLY A 215 -8.54 11.16 -14.52
CA GLY A 215 -7.21 11.66 -14.21
C GLY A 215 -6.12 10.59 -14.13
N GLU A 216 -6.46 9.30 -14.27
CA GLU A 216 -5.58 8.14 -14.07
C GLU A 216 -4.75 8.26 -12.78
N LEU A 217 -5.43 8.62 -11.69
CA LEU A 217 -4.79 8.98 -10.42
C LEU A 217 -4.64 7.80 -9.45
N ALA A 218 -5.44 6.74 -9.61
CA ALA A 218 -5.37 5.55 -8.79
C ALA A 218 -5.72 4.29 -9.60
N GLU A 219 -5.09 3.17 -9.21
CA GLU A 219 -5.33 1.84 -9.77
C GLU A 219 -6.45 1.13 -8.99
N CYS A 220 -6.49 1.35 -7.68
CA CYS A 220 -7.44 0.72 -6.78
C CYS A 220 -8.40 1.73 -6.13
N CYS A 221 -9.55 1.24 -5.70
CA CYS A 221 -10.47 1.91 -4.79
C CYS A 221 -10.64 1.07 -3.52
N ASP A 222 -10.69 1.74 -2.38
CA ASP A 222 -10.77 1.13 -1.05
C ASP A 222 -11.83 1.84 -0.20
N VAL A 223 -12.28 1.19 0.87
CA VAL A 223 -13.24 1.74 1.84
C VAL A 223 -12.97 1.13 3.20
N PHE A 224 -13.19 1.93 4.25
CA PHE A 224 -13.15 1.45 5.63
C PHE A 224 -14.53 0.99 6.09
N CYS A 225 -14.78 -0.31 6.01
CA CYS A 225 -16.01 -0.94 6.45
C CYS A 225 -15.90 -1.34 7.93
N GLU A 226 -16.37 -0.45 8.80
CA GLU A 226 -16.24 -0.58 10.25
C GLU A 226 -17.42 0.10 10.96
N GLN A 227 -17.72 -0.36 12.17
CA GLN A 227 -18.78 0.16 13.01
C GLN A 227 -18.50 1.63 13.33
N GLY A 228 -19.46 2.50 13.04
CA GLY A 228 -19.31 3.95 13.24
C GLY A 228 -18.54 4.67 12.12
N VAL A 229 -18.13 3.96 11.05
CA VAL A 229 -17.49 4.55 9.87
C VAL A 229 -18.37 4.38 8.64
N PHE A 230 -18.33 3.24 7.96
CA PHE A 230 -19.21 2.90 6.84
C PHE A 230 -19.75 1.48 6.97
N SER A 231 -21.05 1.30 6.69
CA SER A 231 -21.69 -0.01 6.77
C SER A 231 -21.30 -0.93 5.60
N ILE A 232 -21.67 -2.21 5.70
CA ILE A 232 -21.52 -3.19 4.62
C ILE A 232 -22.27 -2.75 3.35
N GLU A 233 -23.47 -2.20 3.49
CA GLU A 233 -24.29 -1.72 2.38
C GLU A 233 -23.64 -0.53 1.70
N GLN A 234 -23.14 0.43 2.48
CA GLN A 234 -22.44 1.61 1.96
C GLN A 234 -21.15 1.22 1.24
N SER A 235 -20.36 0.35 1.85
CA SER A 235 -19.13 -0.20 1.28
C SER A 235 -19.40 -0.95 -0.03
N ARG A 236 -20.42 -1.80 -0.06
CA ARG A 236 -20.85 -2.51 -1.28
C ARG A 236 -21.24 -1.53 -2.38
N ARG A 237 -22.01 -0.48 -2.06
CA ARG A 237 -22.49 0.53 -3.01
C ARG A 237 -21.32 1.27 -3.67
N LEU A 238 -20.35 1.72 -2.87
CA LEU A 238 -19.15 2.39 -3.35
C LEU A 238 -18.27 1.47 -4.21
N LEU A 239 -17.98 0.26 -3.73
CA LEU A 239 -17.07 -0.64 -4.42
C LEU A 239 -17.66 -1.20 -5.72
N GLN A 240 -18.98 -1.38 -5.79
CA GLN A 240 -19.65 -1.74 -7.03
C GLN A 240 -19.52 -0.63 -8.09
N ALA A 241 -19.76 0.63 -7.70
CA ALA A 241 -19.54 1.76 -8.59
C ALA A 241 -18.06 1.86 -9.02
N ALA A 242 -17.11 1.69 -8.10
CA ALA A 242 -15.69 1.69 -8.42
C ALA A 242 -15.32 0.57 -9.42
N LYS A 243 -15.93 -0.61 -9.31
CA LYS A 243 -15.77 -1.70 -10.27
C LYS A 243 -16.24 -1.30 -11.67
N GLU A 244 -17.40 -0.65 -11.76
CA GLU A 244 -17.99 -0.16 -13.02
C GLU A 244 -17.11 0.91 -13.67
N HIS A 245 -16.42 1.72 -12.87
CA HIS A 245 -15.38 2.66 -13.33
C HIS A 245 -14.03 2.00 -13.65
N GLY A 246 -13.87 0.70 -13.45
CA GLY A 246 -12.68 -0.06 -13.82
C GLY A 246 -11.54 -0.04 -12.79
N PHE A 247 -11.83 0.30 -11.53
CA PHE A 247 -10.85 0.18 -10.44
C PHE A 247 -10.67 -1.27 -10.01
N LEU A 248 -9.45 -1.61 -9.57
CA LEU A 248 -9.24 -2.75 -8.70
C LEU A 248 -9.81 -2.43 -7.32
N LEU A 249 -10.24 -3.43 -6.57
CA LEU A 249 -11.00 -3.22 -5.34
C LEU A 249 -10.23 -3.73 -4.13
N LYS A 250 -10.25 -2.93 -3.07
CA LYS A 250 -9.71 -3.23 -1.75
C LYS A 250 -10.74 -2.89 -0.68
N LEU A 251 -10.53 -3.42 0.51
CA LEU A 251 -11.42 -3.24 1.64
C LEU A 251 -10.63 -3.34 2.94
N HIS A 252 -10.72 -2.32 3.78
CA HIS A 252 -10.45 -2.46 5.20
C HIS A 252 -11.72 -3.01 5.84
N ALA A 253 -11.62 -4.19 6.43
CA ALA A 253 -12.75 -4.92 6.98
C ALA A 253 -12.38 -5.56 8.30
N ASP A 254 -13.35 -5.57 9.21
CA ASP A 254 -13.29 -6.33 10.46
C ASP A 254 -12.04 -6.03 11.31
N GLU A 255 -11.61 -4.76 11.33
CA GLU A 255 -10.40 -4.33 12.04
C GLU A 255 -10.64 -4.27 13.56
N ILE A 256 -11.80 -3.75 13.96
CA ILE A 256 -12.21 -3.59 15.35
C ILE A 256 -13.37 -4.55 15.65
N VAL A 257 -14.41 -4.54 14.82
CA VAL A 257 -15.61 -5.36 15.00
C VAL A 257 -15.85 -6.21 13.76
N SER A 258 -16.14 -7.50 13.97
CA SER A 258 -16.54 -8.37 12.86
C SER A 258 -17.95 -8.01 12.39
N LEU A 259 -18.04 -7.33 11.26
CA LEU A 259 -19.28 -6.89 10.59
C LEU A 259 -19.63 -7.76 9.38
N GLY A 260 -18.70 -8.62 8.96
CA GLY A 260 -18.84 -9.44 7.76
C GLY A 260 -18.18 -8.82 6.52
N GLY A 261 -17.19 -7.94 6.73
CA GLY A 261 -16.50 -7.25 5.64
C GLY A 261 -15.62 -8.21 4.84
N ALA A 262 -14.98 -9.18 5.50
CA ALA A 262 -14.22 -10.24 4.84
C ALA A 262 -15.11 -11.07 3.88
N GLU A 263 -16.34 -11.38 4.28
CA GLU A 263 -17.33 -12.08 3.46
C GLU A 263 -17.78 -11.23 2.27
N LEU A 264 -17.96 -9.92 2.48
CA LEU A 264 -18.23 -8.99 1.38
C LEU A 264 -17.11 -9.01 0.33
N ALA A 265 -15.85 -9.06 0.76
CA ALA A 265 -14.70 -9.16 -0.15
C ALA A 265 -14.57 -10.53 -0.82
N ALA A 266 -14.97 -11.62 -0.14
CA ALA A 266 -14.84 -12.99 -0.63
C ALA A 266 -16.03 -13.51 -1.47
N ALA A 267 -17.18 -12.81 -1.45
CA ALA A 267 -18.42 -13.29 -2.06
C ALA A 267 -18.28 -13.62 -3.57
N PRO A 268 -18.96 -14.67 -4.10
CA PRO A 268 -19.01 -14.96 -5.53
C PRO A 268 -19.66 -13.82 -6.32
N GLY A 269 -18.95 -13.23 -7.29
CA GLY A 269 -19.35 -11.98 -7.96
C GLY A 269 -18.98 -10.71 -7.17
N GLY A 270 -18.67 -10.86 -5.88
CA GLY A 270 -17.93 -9.92 -5.06
C GLY A 270 -16.57 -9.68 -5.69
N MET A 271 -16.39 -8.43 -6.13
CA MET A 271 -15.10 -7.75 -6.21
C MET A 271 -13.88 -8.56 -6.65
N HIS A 272 -14.02 -9.46 -7.62
CA HIS A 272 -12.89 -10.13 -8.25
C HIS A 272 -12.09 -9.10 -9.05
N ALA A 273 -11.14 -8.46 -8.36
CA ALA A 273 -9.97 -7.88 -8.98
C ALA A 273 -9.18 -9.01 -9.65
N ARG A 274 -8.49 -8.73 -10.77
CA ARG A 274 -7.60 -9.69 -11.46
C ARG A 274 -6.35 -10.06 -10.63
N HIS A 275 -6.30 -9.59 -9.39
CA HIS A 275 -5.38 -9.92 -8.33
C HIS A 275 -6.20 -10.10 -7.05
N PRO A 276 -5.82 -11.01 -6.13
CA PRO A 276 -6.64 -11.30 -4.96
C PRO A 276 -7.01 -9.99 -4.23
N PRO A 277 -8.28 -9.77 -3.85
CA PRO A 277 -8.60 -8.67 -2.95
C PRO A 277 -7.71 -8.83 -1.72
N CYS A 278 -6.82 -7.87 -1.49
CA CYS A 278 -6.13 -7.76 -0.21
C CYS A 278 -7.16 -7.25 0.80
N THR A 279 -7.96 -8.15 1.36
CA THR A 279 -8.46 -7.95 2.72
C THR A 279 -7.24 -8.09 3.62
N LEU A 280 -6.87 -7.00 4.27
CA LEU A 280 -5.89 -7.04 5.34
C LEU A 280 -6.67 -6.80 6.62
N PRO A 281 -6.99 -7.85 7.40
CA PRO A 281 -7.14 -7.64 8.83
C PRO A 281 -5.77 -7.15 9.32
N MET A 282 -5.65 -5.85 9.61
CA MET A 282 -4.57 -5.39 10.48
C MET A 282 -4.72 -6.12 11.81
N PRO A 283 -3.64 -6.56 12.47
CA PRO A 283 -3.77 -7.22 13.76
C PRO A 283 -4.46 -6.25 14.72
N ALA A 284 -5.67 -6.60 15.16
CA ALA A 284 -6.27 -6.04 16.36
C ALA A 284 -5.17 -5.99 17.42
N SER A 285 -4.95 -4.79 17.96
CA SER A 285 -3.97 -4.48 19.01
C SER A 285 -3.52 -5.73 19.76
N VAL A 286 -2.23 -6.07 19.68
CA VAL A 286 -1.62 -7.05 20.59
C VAL A 286 -1.99 -6.62 22.00
N GLN A 287 -2.99 -7.27 22.59
CA GLN A 287 -3.24 -7.20 24.01
C GLN A 287 -2.01 -7.85 24.62
N TRP A 288 -1.09 -7.02 25.11
CA TRP A 288 -0.02 -7.50 25.98
C TRP A 288 -0.70 -8.22 27.14
N PRO A 289 -0.43 -9.53 27.35
CA PRO A 289 -0.92 -10.20 28.55
C PRO A 289 -0.31 -9.46 29.74
N MET A 290 -1.17 -8.82 30.53
CA MET A 290 -0.77 -8.30 31.83
C MET A 290 -0.32 -9.52 32.66
N PRO A 291 0.89 -9.52 33.22
CA PRO A 291 1.31 -10.59 34.11
C PRO A 291 0.38 -10.65 35.33
N GLU A 292 -0.04 -11.87 35.68
CA GLU A 292 -0.70 -12.17 36.96
C GLU A 292 0.19 -11.83 38.16
#